data_AF-A0A524L7B9-F1
#
_entry.id   AF-A0A524L7B9-F1
#
_cell.length_a   1.000
_cell.length_b   1.000
_cell.length_c   1.000
_cell.angle_alpha   90.00
_cell.angle_beta   90.00
_cell.angle_gamma   90.00
#
_symmetry.space_group_name_H-M   'P 1'
#
loop_
_entity.id
_entity.type
_entity.pdbx_description
1 polymer ?
#
loop_
_entity_poly.entity_id
_entity_poly.type
_entity_poly.pdbx_seq_one_letter_code
_entity_poly.pdbx_strand_id
1 'polypeptide(L)'
;MSSEKINNQEYFRLRAIKSAKVSEISEATAASPVAPNQRMNFHIGHPVQDERLYRRYYQLVSDPAAQSAGNDEDSDESAEQFNAFLKKLVRQTAPYMPRGGYLRTAPHPLLSHLNQWLTKGQQEPLTYELGEHSPQRECMLATGGSWESLRILLHSLSHYLVHLPAVIFLHKIIIPVHLQAFSNMHFISSDGDETEVIQILMSHFDDHPQQPVFMIIGAIQSETLRRQLRILSLSHPVYFIEMNSAANHLSLAREAKMKRRILRILPAAILDHRFQNMAVEFVLGDAELIRVMETVQFELKGTPSASEIDLLAFLHDNPSNKTANAEFDASQPAQITNPRQREDIFFQHGENLGKSLENHIERIDKISTIVGSSVLHIDRVSRNINRKLTHFPGFQPDTSGSLTGQSTTEIMDAFVNHLTDTNWLSAIQDNFTQAFIKQHPEYAGDYCLPCSGSARTALSLIGFHGGIDQ
;
A
#
# COMPACT_ATOMS: atom_id res chain seq x y z
N MET A 1 41.46 28.31 -2.87
CA MET A 1 40.06 28.19 -3.30
C MET A 1 39.34 27.35 -2.26
N SER A 2 38.54 27.99 -1.41
CA SER A 2 37.72 27.32 -0.39
C SER A 2 36.71 26.42 -1.09
N SER A 3 36.76 25.11 -0.84
CA SER A 3 35.71 24.20 -1.27
C SER A 3 34.42 24.59 -0.55
N GLU A 4 33.51 25.24 -1.27
CA GLU A 4 32.11 25.24 -0.85
C GLU A 4 31.70 23.78 -0.70
N LYS A 5 31.35 23.37 0.53
CA LYS A 5 30.75 22.06 0.76
C LYS A 5 29.46 22.02 -0.04
N ILE A 6 29.48 21.34 -1.19
CA ILE A 6 28.29 21.11 -2.01
C ILE A 6 27.26 20.43 -1.11
N ASN A 7 26.13 21.11 -0.88
CA ASN A 7 25.03 20.54 -0.12
C ASN A 7 24.18 19.68 -1.04
N ASN A 8 24.53 18.40 -1.19
CA ASN A 8 23.83 17.47 -2.08
C ASN A 8 22.33 17.29 -1.76
N GLN A 9 21.85 17.77 -0.61
CA GLN A 9 20.41 17.75 -0.29
C GLN A 9 19.60 18.72 -1.15
N GLU A 10 20.22 19.75 -1.72
CA GLU A 10 19.54 20.72 -2.58
C GLU A 10 18.94 20.05 -3.83
N TYR A 11 19.61 19.04 -4.38
CA TYR A 11 19.13 18.29 -5.54
C TYR A 11 17.83 17.50 -5.28
N PHE A 12 17.49 17.27 -4.01
CA PHE A 12 16.24 16.60 -3.60
C PHE A 12 15.15 17.57 -3.15
N ARG A 13 15.35 18.88 -3.38
CA ARG A 13 14.39 19.90 -3.00
C ARG A 13 13.06 19.68 -3.70
N LEU A 14 11.99 19.78 -2.93
CA LEU A 14 10.61 19.67 -3.40
C LEU A 14 9.99 21.08 -3.54
N ARG A 15 9.09 21.23 -4.52
CA ARG A 15 8.27 22.44 -4.69
C ARG A 15 7.34 22.61 -3.50
N ALA A 16 7.03 23.85 -3.17
CA ALA A 16 6.08 24.16 -2.12
C ALA A 16 4.69 23.61 -2.48
N ILE A 17 4.07 22.94 -1.51
CA ILE A 17 2.72 22.38 -1.65
C ILE A 17 1.73 23.52 -1.44
N LYS A 18 0.78 23.69 -2.37
CA LYS A 18 -0.44 24.44 -2.10
C LYS A 18 -1.41 23.48 -1.43
N SER A 19 -1.82 23.75 -0.20
CA SER A 19 -2.78 22.91 0.51
C SER A 19 -4.08 22.82 -0.29
N ALA A 20 -4.56 21.59 -0.53
CA ALA A 20 -5.87 21.40 -1.11
C ALA A 20 -6.93 21.88 -0.10
N LYS A 21 -7.76 22.86 -0.49
CA LYS A 21 -8.79 23.44 0.40
C LYS A 21 -9.68 22.39 1.06
N VAL A 22 -9.92 21.25 0.39
CA VAL A 22 -10.73 20.14 0.93
C VAL A 22 -9.98 19.36 2.02
N SER A 23 -8.66 19.17 1.92
CA SER A 23 -7.88 18.51 2.97
C SER A 23 -7.79 19.37 4.23
N GLU A 24 -7.73 20.70 4.09
CA GLU A 24 -7.77 21.63 5.23
C GLU A 24 -9.09 21.51 6.00
N ILE A 25 -10.22 21.33 5.29
CA ILE A 25 -11.52 21.11 5.94
C ILE A 25 -11.52 19.79 6.72
N SER A 26 -10.95 18.71 6.18
CA SER A 26 -10.84 17.43 6.88
C SER A 26 -9.97 17.50 8.12
N GLU A 27 -8.79 18.11 8.01
CA GLU A 27 -7.90 18.31 9.15
C GLU A 27 -8.52 19.25 10.19
N ALA A 28 -9.13 20.36 9.78
CA ALA A 28 -9.78 21.29 10.69
C ALA A 28 -10.99 20.65 11.41
N THR A 29 -11.76 19.83 10.72
CA THR A 29 -12.89 19.10 11.32
C THR A 29 -12.40 18.04 12.30
N ALA A 30 -11.36 17.29 11.93
CA ALA A 30 -10.76 16.27 12.77
C ALA A 30 -10.03 16.85 14.00
N ALA A 31 -9.40 18.03 13.85
CA ALA A 31 -8.73 18.77 14.93
C ALA A 31 -9.67 19.69 15.73
N SER A 32 -10.97 19.73 15.40
CA SER A 32 -11.94 20.59 16.08
C SER A 32 -12.03 20.29 17.59
N PRO A 33 -12.13 21.29 18.48
CA PRO A 33 -12.30 21.06 19.91
C PRO A 33 -13.67 20.47 20.28
N VAL A 34 -14.61 20.42 19.33
CA VAL A 34 -15.94 19.83 19.50
C VAL A 34 -15.81 18.31 19.72
N ALA A 35 -16.64 17.72 20.59
CA ALA A 35 -16.61 16.28 20.82
C ALA A 35 -16.95 15.50 19.52
N PRO A 36 -16.31 14.35 19.21
CA PRO A 36 -16.51 13.63 17.94
C PRO A 36 -17.97 13.32 17.60
N ASN A 37 -18.79 13.02 18.61
CA ASN A 37 -20.23 12.74 18.47
C ASN A 37 -21.09 13.97 18.13
N GLN A 38 -20.54 15.18 18.25
CA GLN A 38 -21.19 16.45 17.94
C GLN A 38 -20.66 17.09 16.64
N ARG A 39 -19.66 16.47 16.00
CA ARG A 39 -19.09 16.96 14.74
C ARG A 39 -19.96 16.53 13.56
N MET A 40 -20.45 17.49 12.79
CA MET A 40 -20.91 17.22 11.43
C MET A 40 -19.71 17.21 10.49
N ASN A 41 -19.34 16.02 10.02
CA ASN A 41 -18.33 15.86 9.00
C ASN A 41 -18.96 16.16 7.64
N PHE A 42 -18.61 17.30 7.03
CA PHE A 42 -19.09 17.69 5.68
C PHE A 42 -18.45 16.88 4.54
N HIS A 43 -17.96 15.66 4.83
CA HIS A 43 -17.32 14.82 3.84
C HIS A 43 -18.35 13.92 3.15
N ILE A 44 -18.16 13.77 1.84
CA ILE A 44 -18.97 12.92 0.96
C ILE A 44 -18.89 11.48 1.51
N GLY A 45 -19.98 10.97 2.10
CA GLY A 45 -20.07 9.56 2.48
C GLY A 45 -20.03 9.23 3.97
N HIS A 46 -20.71 9.99 4.85
CA HIS A 46 -20.96 9.56 6.24
C HIS A 46 -22.45 9.23 6.53
N PRO A 47 -23.11 8.33 5.75
CA PRO A 47 -24.53 8.03 5.95
C PRO A 47 -24.82 7.37 7.32
N VAL A 48 -23.83 6.83 8.02
CA VAL A 48 -23.99 5.97 9.21
C VAL A 48 -24.04 6.75 10.54
N GLN A 49 -24.19 8.08 10.51
CA GLN A 49 -24.49 8.84 11.74
C GLN A 49 -25.91 8.59 12.27
N ASP A 50 -26.81 8.10 11.42
CA ASP A 50 -28.14 7.66 11.81
C ASP A 50 -28.09 6.26 12.43
N GLU A 51 -28.59 6.12 13.66
CA GLU A 51 -28.59 4.85 14.41
C GLU A 51 -29.34 3.71 13.67
N ARG A 52 -30.33 4.02 12.82
CA ARG A 52 -31.02 3.01 12.00
C ARG A 52 -30.13 2.53 10.86
N LEU A 53 -29.39 3.44 10.21
CA LEU A 53 -28.42 3.09 9.17
C LEU A 53 -27.24 2.31 9.76
N TYR A 54 -26.76 2.70 10.94
CA TYR A 54 -25.80 1.91 11.73
C TYR A 54 -26.28 0.48 11.96
N ARG A 55 -27.50 0.31 12.50
CA ARG A 55 -28.05 -1.03 12.76
C ARG A 55 -28.17 -1.86 11.49
N ARG A 56 -28.66 -1.28 10.39
CA ARG A 56 -28.75 -1.98 9.10
C ARG A 56 -27.39 -2.37 8.55
N TYR A 57 -26.40 -1.49 8.65
CA TYR A 57 -25.05 -1.81 8.19
C TYR A 57 -24.42 -2.91 9.06
N TYR A 58 -24.55 -2.81 10.38
CA TYR A 58 -24.11 -3.85 11.30
C TYR A 58 -24.80 -5.20 11.00
N GLN A 59 -26.10 -5.19 10.69
CA GLN A 59 -26.86 -6.38 10.28
C GLN A 59 -26.36 -7.03 8.99
N LEU A 60 -25.76 -6.26 8.08
CA LEU A 60 -25.20 -6.80 6.84
C LEU A 60 -23.85 -7.50 7.06
N VAL A 61 -23.09 -7.08 8.08
CA VAL A 61 -21.72 -7.56 8.34
C VAL A 61 -21.62 -8.47 9.58
N SER A 62 -22.75 -8.79 10.23
CA SER A 62 -22.80 -9.65 11.42
C SER A 62 -23.91 -10.68 11.31
N ASP A 63 -23.72 -11.82 11.97
CA ASP A 63 -24.72 -12.88 11.96
C ASP A 63 -25.99 -12.50 12.71
N PRO A 64 -27.17 -12.98 12.27
CA PRO A 64 -28.43 -12.82 13.00
C PRO A 64 -28.37 -13.38 14.44
N ALA A 65 -27.58 -14.44 14.67
CA ALA A 65 -27.41 -15.05 16.00
C ALA A 65 -26.60 -14.16 16.95
N ALA A 66 -25.55 -13.49 16.46
CA ALA A 66 -24.73 -12.55 17.24
C ALA A 66 -25.50 -11.28 17.67
N GLN A 67 -26.64 -11.00 17.03
CA GLN A 67 -27.55 -9.91 17.38
C GLN A 67 -28.49 -10.25 18.56
N SER A 68 -28.61 -11.54 18.89
CA SER A 68 -29.54 -12.08 19.89
C SER A 68 -28.87 -12.52 21.19
N ALA A 69 -27.53 -12.61 21.20
CA ALA A 69 -26.72 -12.98 22.36
C ALA A 69 -26.69 -11.81 23.38
N GLY A 70 -27.79 -11.68 24.13
CA GLY A 70 -27.77 -11.08 25.45
C GLY A 70 -27.65 -12.19 26.49
N ASN A 71 -26.52 -12.24 27.21
CA ASN A 71 -26.30 -13.05 28.41
C ASN A 71 -26.37 -14.58 28.25
N ASP A 72 -25.70 -15.17 27.25
CA ASP A 72 -25.37 -16.60 27.30
C ASP A 72 -23.97 -16.76 27.92
N GLU A 73 -23.86 -17.45 29.05
CA GLU A 73 -22.62 -17.64 29.82
C GLU A 73 -21.56 -18.52 29.12
N ASP A 74 -21.85 -19.03 27.91
CA ASP A 74 -20.99 -19.92 27.10
C ASP A 74 -20.50 -19.27 25.78
N SER A 75 -20.54 -17.94 25.67
CA SER A 75 -20.00 -17.24 24.49
C SER A 75 -18.48 -17.34 24.41
N ASP A 76 -17.96 -17.80 23.27
CA ASP A 76 -16.54 -17.76 22.96
C ASP A 76 -16.00 -16.32 23.04
N GLU A 77 -15.03 -16.09 23.94
CA GLU A 77 -14.43 -14.78 24.20
C GLU A 77 -13.86 -14.14 22.91
N SER A 78 -13.35 -14.95 21.98
CA SER A 78 -12.85 -14.46 20.68
C SER A 78 -13.97 -13.88 19.81
N ALA A 79 -15.12 -14.57 19.79
CA ALA A 79 -16.30 -14.12 19.04
C ALA A 79 -16.89 -12.84 19.63
N GLU A 80 -16.87 -12.67 20.95
CA GLU A 80 -17.30 -11.43 21.60
C GLU A 80 -16.38 -10.25 21.27
N GLN A 81 -15.06 -10.46 21.35
CA GLN A 81 -14.05 -9.45 21.02
C GLN A 81 -14.17 -9.01 19.55
N PHE A 82 -14.37 -9.95 18.64
CA PHE A 82 -14.57 -9.64 17.22
C PHE A 82 -15.89 -8.90 16.97
N ASN A 83 -16.98 -9.30 17.60
CA ASN A 83 -18.25 -8.58 17.52
C ASN A 83 -18.14 -7.15 18.06
N ALA A 84 -17.41 -6.95 19.16
CA ALA A 84 -17.12 -5.63 19.69
C ALA A 84 -16.27 -4.80 18.70
N PHE A 85 -15.28 -5.43 18.07
CA PHE A 85 -14.49 -4.82 17.00
C PHE A 85 -15.37 -4.42 15.81
N LEU A 86 -16.24 -5.28 15.29
CA LEU A 86 -17.14 -4.95 14.17
C LEU A 86 -18.10 -3.81 14.53
N LYS A 87 -18.69 -3.82 15.74
CA LYS A 87 -19.53 -2.71 16.23
C LYS A 87 -18.75 -1.40 16.25
N LYS A 88 -17.51 -1.42 16.75
CA LYS A 88 -16.61 -0.26 16.75
C LYS A 88 -16.31 0.17 15.31
N LEU A 89 -15.94 -0.76 14.44
CA LEU A 89 -15.58 -0.55 13.05
C LEU A 89 -16.71 0.16 12.29
N VAL A 90 -17.93 -0.38 12.32
CA VAL A 90 -19.08 0.21 11.64
C VAL A 90 -19.43 1.61 12.17
N ARG A 91 -19.25 1.85 13.48
CA ARG A 91 -19.48 3.18 14.07
C ARG A 91 -18.38 4.19 13.76
N GLN A 92 -17.13 3.76 13.69
CA GLN A 92 -15.96 4.65 13.75
C GLN A 92 -15.17 4.74 12.45
N THR A 93 -15.31 3.79 11.52
CA THR A 93 -14.49 3.74 10.27
C THR A 93 -15.24 4.16 9.01
N ALA A 94 -16.51 4.51 9.13
CA ALA A 94 -17.24 5.22 8.08
C ALA A 94 -16.64 6.61 7.70
N PRO A 95 -16.02 7.41 8.61
CA PRO A 95 -15.30 8.62 8.23
C PRO A 95 -13.92 8.32 7.65
N TYR A 96 -13.52 9.13 6.67
CA TYR A 96 -12.15 9.16 6.15
C TYR A 96 -11.15 9.37 7.28
N MET A 97 -10.08 8.57 7.27
CA MET A 97 -8.91 8.81 8.13
C MET A 97 -8.31 10.19 7.87
N PRO A 98 -7.58 10.77 8.83
CA PRO A 98 -6.79 11.95 8.55
C PRO A 98 -5.79 11.71 7.42
N ARG A 99 -5.36 12.77 6.76
CA ARG A 99 -4.29 12.70 5.77
C ARG A 99 -3.01 12.13 6.39
N GLY A 100 -2.37 11.19 5.69
CA GLY A 100 -1.25 10.39 6.21
C GLY A 100 -1.66 9.27 7.16
N GLY A 101 -2.97 9.08 7.40
CA GLY A 101 -3.53 7.95 8.16
C GLY A 101 -3.71 8.19 9.65
N TYR A 102 -3.38 9.37 10.19
CA TYR A 102 -3.53 9.65 11.62
C TYR A 102 -3.45 11.15 11.95
N LEU A 103 -3.99 11.54 13.11
CA LEU A 103 -3.87 12.89 13.66
C LEU A 103 -2.62 13.00 14.52
N ARG A 104 -1.91 14.13 14.43
CA ARG A 104 -0.74 14.43 15.28
C ARG A 104 -1.06 14.39 16.77
N THR A 105 -2.25 14.87 17.14
CA THR A 105 -2.72 14.95 18.53
C THR A 105 -3.30 13.64 19.04
N ALA A 106 -3.51 12.66 18.16
CA ALA A 106 -4.11 11.37 18.46
C ALA A 106 -3.57 10.33 17.46
N PRO A 107 -2.29 9.91 17.61
CA PRO A 107 -1.70 8.90 16.75
C PRO A 107 -2.48 7.58 16.88
N HIS A 108 -2.59 6.87 15.76
CA HIS A 108 -3.26 5.57 15.72
C HIS A 108 -2.45 4.54 16.54
N PRO A 109 -3.07 3.59 17.27
CA PRO A 109 -2.35 2.54 18.03
C PRO A 109 -1.28 1.81 17.23
N LEU A 110 -1.53 1.59 15.94
CA LEU A 110 -0.57 0.99 15.01
C LEU A 110 0.78 1.72 14.94
N LEU A 111 0.80 3.05 15.07
CA LEU A 111 2.03 3.82 15.12
C LEU A 111 2.77 3.67 16.45
N SER A 112 2.06 3.43 17.53
CA SER A 112 2.68 3.07 18.82
C SER A 112 3.37 1.71 18.72
N HIS A 113 2.77 0.72 18.06
CA HIS A 113 3.42 -0.57 17.78
C HIS A 113 4.66 -0.41 16.89
N LEU A 114 4.56 0.39 15.83
CA LEU A 114 5.72 0.72 14.99
C LEU A 114 6.82 1.40 15.78
N ASN A 115 6.50 2.40 16.59
CA ASN A 115 7.46 3.13 17.41
C ASN A 115 8.13 2.20 18.43
N GLN A 116 7.35 1.30 19.06
CA GLN A 116 7.89 0.29 19.95
C GLN A 116 8.84 -0.66 19.22
N TRP A 117 8.47 -1.13 18.03
CA TRP A 117 9.31 -1.97 17.18
C TRP A 117 10.63 -1.26 16.82
N LEU A 118 10.58 0.03 16.45
CA LEU A 118 11.75 0.83 16.08
C LEU A 118 12.66 1.18 17.27
N THR A 119 12.10 1.42 18.46
CA THR A 119 12.86 2.01 19.58
C THR A 119 13.25 1.01 20.66
N LYS A 120 12.41 0.01 20.92
CA LYS A 120 12.57 -0.96 22.02
C LYS A 120 12.69 -2.40 21.53
N GLY A 121 12.10 -2.72 20.38
CA GLY A 121 12.05 -4.07 19.83
C GLY A 121 13.31 -4.52 19.08
N GLN A 122 14.28 -3.63 18.88
CA GLN A 122 15.43 -3.89 18.01
C GLN A 122 16.75 -3.35 18.58
N GLN A 123 17.85 -3.94 18.11
CA GLN A 123 19.18 -3.37 18.28
C GLN A 123 19.31 -2.07 17.47
N GLU A 124 20.04 -1.11 18.01
CA GLU A 124 20.28 0.22 17.42
C GLU A 124 18.96 0.98 17.15
N PRO A 125 18.36 1.59 18.19
CA PRO A 125 17.09 2.30 18.08
C PRO A 125 17.09 3.39 17.00
N LEU A 126 16.00 3.46 16.23
CA LEU A 126 15.73 4.55 15.30
C LEU A 126 14.49 5.31 15.76
N THR A 127 14.57 6.63 15.79
CA THR A 127 13.45 7.50 16.20
C THR A 127 12.99 8.35 15.04
N TYR A 128 11.69 8.31 14.77
CA TYR A 128 11.01 9.17 13.80
C TYR A 128 9.98 10.03 14.51
N GLU A 129 9.86 11.28 14.10
CA GLU A 129 8.89 12.22 14.65
C GLU A 129 7.48 11.91 14.14
N LEU A 130 6.57 11.49 15.01
CA LEU A 130 5.17 11.24 14.66
C LEU A 130 4.34 12.53 14.62
N GLY A 131 4.89 13.65 15.11
CA GLY A 131 4.21 14.95 15.17
C GLY A 131 3.51 15.24 16.49
N GLU A 132 3.65 14.37 17.51
CA GLU A 132 3.06 14.56 18.84
C GLU A 132 3.68 15.74 19.60
N HIS A 133 4.99 15.95 19.43
CA HIS A 133 5.78 16.96 20.16
C HIS A 133 6.49 17.95 19.22
N SER A 134 6.34 17.76 17.90
CA SER A 134 7.02 18.53 16.86
C SER A 134 6.06 18.82 15.71
N PRO A 135 6.19 19.95 14.98
CA PRO A 135 5.44 20.16 13.76
C PRO A 135 5.85 19.21 12.61
N GLN A 136 6.95 18.46 12.79
CA GLN A 136 7.46 17.51 11.82
C GLN A 136 6.75 16.16 11.93
N ARG A 137 6.35 15.62 10.79
CA ARG A 137 5.80 14.28 10.66
C ARG A 137 6.67 13.51 9.67
N GLU A 138 7.41 12.55 10.19
CA GLU A 138 8.38 11.71 9.47
C GLU A 138 7.82 10.31 9.16
N CYS A 139 6.52 10.09 9.40
CA CYS A 139 5.82 8.84 9.18
C CYS A 139 4.45 9.07 8.55
N MET A 140 4.04 8.21 7.62
CA MET A 140 2.66 8.09 7.16
C MET A 140 2.27 6.62 7.03
N LEU A 141 0.96 6.34 7.12
CA LEU A 141 0.39 5.04 6.77
C LEU A 141 -0.09 5.09 5.32
N ALA A 142 0.31 4.09 4.54
CA ALA A 142 -0.18 3.86 3.19
C ALA A 142 -0.98 2.56 3.15
N THR A 143 -1.93 2.50 2.22
CA THR A 143 -2.78 1.32 1.96
C THR A 143 -2.71 0.97 0.48
N GLY A 144 -2.99 -0.27 0.10
CA GLY A 144 -2.79 -0.78 -1.26
C GLY A 144 -1.40 -1.40 -1.50
N GLY A 145 -0.62 -1.61 -0.44
CA GLY A 145 0.66 -2.32 -0.47
C GLY A 145 1.85 -1.51 -1.01
N SER A 146 2.97 -2.21 -1.13
CA SER A 146 4.27 -1.65 -1.50
C SER A 146 4.26 -0.96 -2.87
N TRP A 147 3.58 -1.53 -3.87
CA TRP A 147 3.54 -0.94 -5.22
C TRP A 147 2.75 0.35 -5.29
N GLU A 148 1.61 0.41 -4.60
CA GLU A 148 0.84 1.65 -4.49
C GLU A 148 1.63 2.74 -3.75
N SER A 149 2.34 2.35 -2.69
CA SER A 149 3.22 3.26 -1.94
C SER A 149 4.35 3.81 -2.83
N LEU A 150 4.93 2.95 -3.68
CA LEU A 150 5.92 3.35 -4.67
C LEU A 150 5.30 4.26 -5.75
N ARG A 151 4.09 3.96 -6.24
CA ARG A 151 3.39 4.79 -7.22
C ARG A 151 3.17 6.20 -6.68
N ILE A 152 2.70 6.32 -5.44
CA ILE A 152 2.54 7.61 -4.74
C ILE A 152 3.87 8.36 -4.66
N LEU A 153 4.96 7.67 -4.32
CA LEU A 153 6.30 8.26 -4.31
C LEU A 153 6.72 8.77 -5.70
N LEU A 154 6.58 7.95 -6.74
CA LEU A 154 6.98 8.33 -8.10
C LEU A 154 6.14 9.51 -8.62
N HIS A 155 4.83 9.55 -8.35
CA HIS A 155 4.03 10.75 -8.63
C HIS A 155 4.53 11.98 -7.85
N SER A 156 4.89 11.79 -6.58
CA SER A 156 5.42 12.87 -5.73
C SER A 156 6.71 13.45 -6.32
N LEU A 157 7.65 12.60 -6.69
CA LEU A 157 8.91 13.02 -7.31
C LEU A 157 8.65 13.65 -8.69
N SER A 158 7.80 13.05 -9.52
CA SER A 158 7.52 13.56 -10.88
C SER A 158 6.92 14.98 -10.87
N HIS A 159 6.01 15.27 -9.95
CA HIS A 159 5.29 16.55 -9.95
C HIS A 159 5.97 17.62 -9.09
N TYR A 160 6.65 17.21 -8.01
CA TYR A 160 7.15 18.13 -7.00
C TYR A 160 8.67 18.23 -6.94
N LEU A 161 9.45 17.32 -7.51
CA LEU A 161 10.91 17.47 -7.53
C LEU A 161 11.31 18.72 -8.33
N VAL A 162 12.14 19.57 -7.74
CA VAL A 162 12.61 20.80 -8.39
C VAL A 162 13.60 20.47 -9.52
N HIS A 163 14.49 19.52 -9.26
CA HIS A 163 15.56 19.13 -10.16
C HIS A 163 15.15 17.88 -10.96
N LEU A 164 14.60 18.10 -12.15
CA LEU A 164 14.25 17.06 -13.11
C LEU A 164 15.06 17.27 -14.40
N PRO A 165 15.38 16.21 -15.17
CA PRO A 165 14.98 14.81 -14.96
C PRO A 165 15.78 14.10 -13.87
N ALA A 166 15.16 13.09 -13.24
CA ALA A 166 15.79 12.27 -12.20
C ALA A 166 16.05 10.84 -12.69
N VAL A 167 17.05 10.18 -12.12
CA VAL A 167 17.34 8.76 -12.38
C VAL A 167 16.75 7.92 -11.25
N ILE A 168 16.01 6.87 -11.61
CA ILE A 168 15.51 5.86 -10.67
C ILE A 168 16.36 4.60 -10.87
N PHE A 169 17.25 4.32 -9.93
CA PHE A 169 18.13 3.16 -9.96
C PHE A 169 17.49 2.01 -9.18
N LEU A 170 17.22 0.88 -9.85
CA LEU A 170 16.59 -0.29 -9.25
C LEU A 170 17.67 -1.33 -8.91
N HIS A 171 17.78 -1.68 -7.63
CA HIS A 171 18.72 -2.69 -7.14
C HIS A 171 17.99 -3.83 -6.44
N LYS A 172 18.18 -5.05 -6.96
CA LYS A 172 17.52 -6.28 -6.46
C LYS A 172 16.00 -6.13 -6.33
N ILE A 173 15.39 -5.40 -7.26
CA ILE A 173 13.94 -5.21 -7.33
C ILE A 173 13.50 -5.09 -8.79
N ILE A 174 12.40 -5.76 -9.12
CA ILE A 174 11.73 -5.62 -10.41
C ILE A 174 10.42 -4.90 -10.12
N ILE A 175 10.24 -3.73 -10.74
CA ILE A 175 9.00 -2.95 -10.58
C ILE A 175 8.12 -3.12 -11.84
N PRO A 176 6.78 -3.17 -11.69
CA PRO A 176 5.86 -3.25 -12.81
C PRO A 176 6.12 -2.15 -13.87
N VAL A 177 5.97 -2.51 -15.15
CA VAL A 177 6.25 -1.60 -16.28
C VAL A 177 5.44 -0.31 -16.21
N HIS A 178 4.18 -0.39 -15.77
CA HIS A 178 3.30 0.78 -15.65
C HIS A 178 3.79 1.78 -14.60
N LEU A 179 4.61 1.37 -13.62
CA LEU A 179 5.24 2.28 -12.66
C LEU A 179 6.48 2.97 -13.24
N GLN A 180 6.93 2.58 -14.43
CA GLN A 180 8.07 3.18 -15.12
C GLN A 180 7.63 4.27 -16.12
N ALA A 181 6.32 4.50 -16.27
CA ALA A 181 5.74 5.40 -17.26
C ALA A 181 5.74 6.89 -16.83
N PHE A 182 6.90 7.39 -16.40
CA PHE A 182 7.09 8.80 -16.03
C PHE A 182 8.10 9.47 -16.97
N SER A 183 7.65 10.47 -17.75
CA SER A 183 8.45 11.08 -18.83
C SER A 183 9.71 11.83 -18.37
N ASN A 184 9.71 12.27 -17.11
CA ASN A 184 10.78 13.03 -16.46
C ASN A 184 11.67 12.16 -15.55
N MET A 185 11.52 10.83 -15.63
CA MET A 185 12.30 9.86 -14.87
C MET A 185 12.94 8.85 -15.80
N HIS A 186 14.20 8.52 -15.53
CA HIS A 186 14.95 7.51 -16.27
C HIS A 186 15.23 6.32 -15.37
N PHE A 187 14.68 5.16 -15.71
CA PHE A 187 14.82 3.94 -14.94
C PHE A 187 16.05 3.16 -15.41
N ILE A 188 16.90 2.77 -14.47
CA ILE A 188 18.08 1.94 -14.71
C ILE A 188 17.99 0.77 -13.75
N SER A 189 18.08 -0.46 -14.24
CA SER A 189 18.06 -1.67 -13.41
C SER A 189 19.43 -2.31 -13.33
N SER A 190 19.80 -2.79 -12.14
CA SER A 190 20.96 -3.63 -11.95
C SER A 190 20.61 -4.81 -11.04
N ASP A 191 20.86 -6.01 -11.56
CA ASP A 191 20.89 -7.24 -10.77
C ASP A 191 22.32 -7.60 -10.36
N GLY A 192 23.25 -6.66 -10.51
CA GLY A 192 24.68 -6.85 -10.29
C GLY A 192 25.05 -7.20 -8.85
N ASP A 193 26.31 -7.55 -8.67
CA ASP A 193 26.88 -7.69 -7.33
C ASP A 193 27.13 -6.31 -6.68
N GLU A 194 27.57 -6.30 -5.42
CA GLU A 194 27.79 -5.06 -4.68
C GLU A 194 28.84 -4.14 -5.33
N THR A 195 29.83 -4.72 -6.01
CA THR A 195 30.91 -3.96 -6.67
C THR A 195 30.39 -3.30 -7.94
N GLU A 196 29.62 -4.06 -8.73
CA GLU A 196 29.01 -3.58 -9.97
C GLU A 196 28.07 -2.40 -9.71
N VAL A 197 27.25 -2.47 -8.66
CA VAL A 197 26.33 -1.38 -8.27
C VAL A 197 27.07 -0.08 -7.99
N ILE A 198 28.15 -0.15 -7.22
CA ILE A 198 28.96 1.03 -6.91
C ILE A 198 29.63 1.57 -8.18
N GLN A 199 30.14 0.69 -9.05
CA GLN A 199 30.77 1.09 -10.29
C GLN A 199 29.80 1.79 -11.25
N ILE A 200 28.58 1.28 -11.40
CA ILE A 200 27.55 1.91 -12.24
C ILE A 200 27.19 3.29 -11.69
N LEU A 201 26.96 3.40 -10.38
CA LEU A 201 26.63 4.69 -9.75
C LEU A 201 27.78 5.69 -9.89
N MET A 202 29.03 5.27 -9.70
CA MET A 202 30.19 6.14 -9.88
C MET A 202 30.33 6.60 -11.32
N SER A 203 30.24 5.69 -12.29
CA SER A 203 30.29 6.05 -13.71
C SER A 203 29.18 7.03 -14.08
N HIS A 204 27.97 6.85 -13.53
CA HIS A 204 26.88 7.79 -13.73
C HIS A 204 27.21 9.18 -13.18
N PHE A 205 27.79 9.26 -11.99
CA PHE A 205 28.17 10.56 -11.40
C PHE A 205 29.38 11.21 -12.06
N ASP A 206 30.26 10.44 -12.71
CA ASP A 206 31.34 10.98 -13.52
C ASP A 206 30.77 11.72 -14.76
N ASP A 207 29.74 11.15 -15.39
CA ASP A 207 29.07 11.75 -16.57
C ASP A 207 28.04 12.83 -16.19
N HIS A 208 27.35 12.64 -15.06
CA HIS A 208 26.21 13.45 -14.62
C HIS A 208 26.29 13.82 -13.13
N PRO A 209 27.29 14.63 -12.70
CA PRO A 209 27.62 14.87 -11.29
C PRO A 209 26.54 15.56 -10.47
N GLN A 210 25.57 16.22 -11.12
CA GLN A 210 24.52 17.02 -10.50
C GLN A 210 23.12 16.40 -10.68
N GLN A 211 22.99 15.29 -11.40
CA GLN A 211 21.69 14.69 -11.64
C GLN A 211 21.22 13.92 -10.40
N PRO A 212 20.00 14.18 -9.88
CA PRO A 212 19.51 13.46 -8.73
C PRO A 212 19.22 11.99 -9.07
N VAL A 213 19.77 11.10 -8.26
CA VAL A 213 19.55 9.65 -8.32
C VAL A 213 18.73 9.22 -7.11
N PHE A 214 17.65 8.49 -7.37
CA PHE A 214 16.85 7.80 -6.36
C PHE A 214 17.05 6.30 -6.53
N MET A 215 17.74 5.68 -5.57
CA MET A 215 18.04 4.25 -5.60
C MET A 215 16.98 3.48 -4.79
N ILE A 216 16.20 2.63 -5.47
CA ILE A 216 15.22 1.73 -4.85
C ILE A 216 15.90 0.39 -4.56
N ILE A 217 15.85 -0.02 -3.30
CA ILE A 217 16.57 -1.17 -2.76
C ILE A 217 15.56 -2.23 -2.29
N GLY A 218 15.44 -3.33 -3.04
CA GLY A 218 14.50 -4.42 -2.74
C GLY A 218 15.02 -5.48 -1.76
N ALA A 219 16.33 -5.54 -1.53
CA ALA A 219 16.96 -6.54 -0.66
C ALA A 219 17.69 -5.89 0.53
N ILE A 220 17.90 -6.65 1.60
CA ILE A 220 18.76 -6.23 2.72
C ILE A 220 20.22 -6.28 2.25
N GLN A 221 20.94 -5.16 2.39
CA GLN A 221 22.31 -5.02 1.90
C GLN A 221 23.35 -5.42 2.96
N SER A 222 24.53 -5.88 2.52
CA SER A 222 25.64 -6.12 3.45
C SER A 222 26.08 -4.84 4.15
N GLU A 223 26.74 -4.98 5.30
CA GLU A 223 27.33 -3.82 5.98
C GLU A 223 28.37 -3.09 5.10
N THR A 224 29.15 -3.83 4.31
CA THR A 224 30.16 -3.27 3.40
C THR A 224 29.51 -2.33 2.38
N LEU A 225 28.47 -2.81 1.70
CA LEU A 225 27.77 -2.02 0.70
C LEU A 225 27.04 -0.83 1.33
N ARG A 226 26.38 -1.00 2.50
CA ARG A 226 25.75 0.13 3.21
C ARG A 226 26.74 1.26 3.52
N ARG A 227 27.96 0.91 3.99
CA ARG A 227 29.01 1.90 4.26
C ARG A 227 29.48 2.62 2.99
N GLN A 228 29.60 1.91 1.87
CA GLN A 228 29.97 2.50 0.58
C GLN A 228 28.87 3.43 0.04
N LEU A 229 27.61 2.99 0.05
CA LEU A 229 26.46 3.79 -0.35
C LEU A 229 26.31 5.05 0.51
N ARG A 230 26.55 4.93 1.82
CA ARG A 230 26.60 6.07 2.72
C ARG A 230 27.66 7.08 2.28
N ILE A 231 28.91 6.65 2.03
CA ILE A 231 29.99 7.53 1.56
C ILE A 231 29.57 8.22 0.25
N LEU A 232 29.01 7.45 -0.69
CA LEU A 232 28.55 7.95 -1.98
C LEU A 232 27.49 9.03 -1.83
N SER A 233 26.52 8.88 -0.92
CA SER A 233 25.48 9.89 -0.67
C SER A 233 25.97 11.18 -0.03
N LEU A 234 27.15 11.14 0.60
CA LEU A 234 27.77 12.33 1.17
C LEU A 234 28.53 13.13 0.10
N SER A 235 28.99 12.47 -0.97
CA SER A 235 29.73 13.10 -2.07
C SER A 235 28.87 13.40 -3.30
N HIS A 236 27.80 12.63 -3.54
CA HIS A 236 26.96 12.74 -4.73
C HIS A 236 25.46 12.89 -4.39
N PRO A 237 24.64 13.38 -5.33
CA PRO A 237 23.20 13.48 -5.18
C PRO A 237 22.51 12.12 -5.36
N VAL A 238 22.74 11.18 -4.43
CA VAL A 238 21.94 9.94 -4.30
C VAL A 238 21.06 9.94 -3.03
N TYR A 239 19.81 9.53 -3.21
CA TYR A 239 18.80 9.31 -2.17
C TYR A 239 18.35 7.84 -2.21
N PHE A 240 18.14 7.22 -1.05
CA PHE A 240 17.80 5.80 -0.96
C PHE A 240 16.33 5.57 -0.62
N ILE A 241 15.72 4.58 -1.25
CA ILE A 241 14.40 4.08 -0.92
C ILE A 241 14.54 2.61 -0.55
N GLU A 242 14.46 2.30 0.74
CA GLU A 242 14.41 0.92 1.20
C GLU A 242 12.98 0.41 1.09
N MET A 243 12.76 -0.46 0.11
CA MET A 243 11.54 -1.26 -0.01
C MET A 243 11.89 -2.68 0.40
N ASN A 244 12.02 -2.89 1.71
CA ASN A 244 12.33 -4.20 2.29
C ASN A 244 12.05 -4.15 3.80
N SER A 245 12.13 -5.33 4.44
CA SER A 245 11.84 -5.48 5.87
C SER A 245 13.08 -5.38 6.76
N ALA A 246 14.11 -4.62 6.35
CA ALA A 246 15.35 -4.53 7.12
C ALA A 246 15.10 -4.06 8.55
N ALA A 247 15.63 -4.82 9.52
CA ALA A 247 15.76 -4.37 10.90
C ALA A 247 16.68 -3.13 10.98
N ASN A 248 16.59 -2.32 12.04
CA ASN A 248 17.33 -1.07 12.18
C ASN A 248 18.84 -1.23 11.97
N HIS A 249 19.45 -2.21 12.64
CA HIS A 249 20.88 -2.51 12.52
C HIS A 249 21.31 -2.93 11.11
N LEU A 250 20.37 -3.38 10.27
CA LEU A 250 20.56 -3.78 8.87
C LEU A 250 20.12 -2.69 7.87
N SER A 251 19.44 -1.64 8.31
CA SER A 251 18.98 -0.54 7.47
C SER A 251 20.11 0.45 7.18
N LEU A 252 20.11 1.09 6.01
CA LEU A 252 20.92 2.26 5.71
C LEU A 252 20.54 3.47 6.57
N ALA A 253 19.31 3.53 7.11
CA ALA A 253 18.87 4.66 7.95
C ALA A 253 19.68 4.80 9.24
N ARG A 254 20.25 3.69 9.70
CA ARG A 254 21.18 3.64 10.84
C ARG A 254 22.51 4.30 10.56
N GLU A 255 22.95 4.32 9.32
CA GLU A 255 24.24 4.89 8.97
C GLU A 255 24.28 6.40 9.26
N ALA A 256 25.42 6.88 9.76
CA ALA A 256 25.51 8.25 10.26
C ALA A 256 25.24 9.28 9.14
N LYS A 257 24.30 10.20 9.41
CA LYS A 257 23.79 11.25 8.50
C LYS A 257 22.82 10.78 7.40
N MET A 258 22.30 9.56 7.50
CA MET A 258 21.36 9.01 6.51
C MET A 258 19.89 9.34 6.74
N LYS A 259 19.48 9.73 7.96
CA LYS A 259 18.06 9.96 8.30
C LYS A 259 17.29 10.88 7.32
N ARG A 260 17.95 11.86 6.70
CA ARG A 260 17.36 12.79 5.70
C ARG A 260 17.68 12.44 4.24
N ARG A 261 18.20 11.25 3.98
CA ARG A 261 18.64 10.75 2.66
C ARG A 261 18.06 9.37 2.37
N ILE A 262 17.09 8.95 3.17
CA ILE A 262 16.46 7.66 3.08
C ILE A 262 14.97 7.77 3.34
N LEU A 263 14.21 7.06 2.54
CA LEU A 263 12.81 6.70 2.77
C LEU A 263 12.77 5.20 2.98
N ARG A 264 12.06 4.74 4.01
CA ARG A 264 11.77 3.32 4.24
C ARG A 264 10.28 3.09 3.96
N ILE A 265 9.97 2.14 3.11
CA ILE A 265 8.63 1.60 2.91
C ILE A 265 8.66 0.21 3.54
N LEU A 266 8.06 0.09 4.72
CA LEU A 266 8.09 -1.12 5.53
C LEU A 266 6.72 -1.80 5.52
N PRO A 267 6.63 -3.08 5.13
CA PRO A 267 5.38 -3.81 5.15
C PRO A 267 4.92 -4.09 6.57
N ALA A 268 3.62 -4.28 6.77
CA ALA A 268 3.04 -4.68 8.05
C ALA A 268 3.68 -5.96 8.64
N ALA A 269 4.29 -6.80 7.80
CA ALA A 269 5.03 -8.00 8.17
C ALA A 269 6.14 -7.77 9.22
N ILE A 270 6.66 -6.54 9.35
CA ILE A 270 7.66 -6.22 10.37
C ILE A 270 7.11 -6.38 11.81
N LEU A 271 5.79 -6.21 11.98
CA LEU A 271 5.12 -6.33 13.27
C LEU A 271 4.74 -7.78 13.57
N ASP A 272 4.32 -8.52 12.54
CA ASP A 272 4.04 -9.95 12.57
C ASP A 272 4.07 -10.50 11.15
N HIS A 273 4.85 -11.56 10.89
CA HIS A 273 5.01 -12.18 9.57
C HIS A 273 3.67 -12.59 8.91
N ARG A 274 2.62 -12.87 9.70
CA ARG A 274 1.28 -13.20 9.19
C ARG A 274 0.71 -12.08 8.33
N PHE A 275 1.15 -10.85 8.55
CA PHE A 275 0.69 -9.66 7.84
C PHE A 275 1.38 -9.43 6.49
N GLN A 276 2.21 -10.37 6.00
CA GLN A 276 2.91 -10.25 4.72
C GLN A 276 2.01 -9.99 3.49
N ASN A 277 0.76 -10.45 3.53
CA ASN A 277 -0.20 -10.26 2.45
C ASN A 277 -1.19 -9.11 2.74
N MET A 278 -1.01 -8.37 3.84
CA MET A 278 -1.87 -7.23 4.16
C MET A 278 -1.38 -5.99 3.42
N ALA A 279 -2.32 -5.19 2.92
CA ALA A 279 -2.03 -4.06 2.05
C ALA A 279 -1.64 -2.78 2.81
N VAL A 280 -1.19 -2.86 4.06
CA VAL A 280 -0.82 -1.71 4.90
C VAL A 280 0.70 -1.58 4.95
N GLU A 281 1.20 -0.37 4.68
CA GLU A 281 2.62 -0.05 4.64
C GLU A 281 2.92 1.14 5.58
N PHE A 282 4.07 1.08 6.25
CA PHE A 282 4.62 2.19 7.00
C PHE A 282 5.66 2.91 6.13
N VAL A 283 5.44 4.21 5.87
CA VAL A 283 6.39 5.01 5.09
C VAL A 283 7.08 5.99 6.04
N LEU A 284 8.40 5.85 6.18
CA LEU A 284 9.25 6.58 7.13
C LEU A 284 10.34 7.36 6.40
N GLY A 285 10.47 8.66 6.63
CA GLY A 285 11.49 9.46 5.96
C GLY A 285 11.48 10.93 6.33
N ASP A 286 12.12 11.74 5.50
CA ASP A 286 12.16 13.20 5.71
C ASP A 286 10.74 13.81 5.69
N ALA A 287 10.47 14.70 6.65
CA ALA A 287 9.15 15.26 6.85
C ALA A 287 8.61 16.05 5.64
N GLU A 288 9.49 16.64 4.80
CA GLU A 288 9.05 17.32 3.60
C GLU A 288 8.57 16.36 2.53
N LEU A 289 9.29 15.25 2.33
CA LEU A 289 8.90 14.21 1.38
C LEU A 289 7.63 13.49 1.83
N ILE A 290 7.54 13.12 3.11
CA ILE A 290 6.32 12.53 3.69
C ILE A 290 5.12 13.46 3.47
N ARG A 291 5.28 14.76 3.74
CA ARG A 291 4.23 15.74 3.50
C ARG A 291 3.79 15.78 2.03
N VAL A 292 4.71 15.74 1.06
CA VAL A 292 4.34 15.69 -0.37
C VAL A 292 3.61 14.39 -0.70
N MET A 293 4.12 13.24 -0.25
CA MET A 293 3.51 11.93 -0.49
C MET A 293 2.07 11.86 0.05
N GLU A 294 1.82 12.44 1.21
CA GLU A 294 0.47 12.54 1.75
C GLU A 294 -0.45 13.43 0.91
N THR A 295 0.07 14.50 0.29
CA THR A 295 -0.71 15.35 -0.64
C THR A 295 -1.13 14.49 -1.81
N VAL A 296 -0.15 13.84 -2.43
CA VAL A 296 -0.34 13.05 -3.63
C VAL A 296 -1.26 11.87 -3.35
N GLN A 297 -1.11 11.18 -2.22
CA GLN A 297 -2.03 10.13 -1.82
C GLN A 297 -3.47 10.67 -1.70
N PHE A 298 -3.65 11.84 -1.07
CA PHE A 298 -4.97 12.47 -0.96
C PHE A 298 -5.56 12.86 -2.32
N GLU A 299 -4.73 13.41 -3.21
CA GLU A 299 -5.11 13.79 -4.58
C GLU A 299 -5.50 12.58 -5.42
N LEU A 300 -4.70 11.51 -5.36
CA LEU A 300 -4.91 10.30 -6.14
C LEU A 300 -6.04 9.45 -5.56
N LYS A 301 -5.98 9.04 -4.30
CA LYS A 301 -6.87 8.01 -3.72
C LYS A 301 -7.68 8.47 -2.50
N GLY A 302 -7.42 9.67 -1.99
CA GLY A 302 -7.95 10.12 -0.73
C GLY A 302 -7.10 9.64 0.46
N THR A 303 -7.75 9.24 1.54
CA THR A 303 -7.04 8.87 2.77
C THR A 303 -6.82 7.37 2.83
N PRO A 304 -5.89 6.87 3.66
CA PRO A 304 -5.76 5.43 3.89
C PRO A 304 -7.08 4.81 4.33
N SER A 305 -7.29 3.53 4.00
CA SER A 305 -8.43 2.76 4.48
C SER A 305 -8.38 2.63 6.00
N ALA A 306 -9.36 3.25 6.68
CA ALA A 306 -9.52 3.14 8.12
C ALA A 306 -9.71 1.67 8.53
N SER A 307 -10.54 0.94 7.79
CA SER A 307 -10.88 -0.43 8.12
C SER A 307 -9.70 -1.40 8.00
N GLU A 308 -8.80 -1.21 7.03
CA GLU A 308 -7.59 -2.04 6.92
C GLU A 308 -6.62 -1.78 8.09
N ILE A 309 -6.47 -0.52 8.48
CA ILE A 309 -5.56 -0.12 9.56
C ILE A 309 -6.10 -0.54 10.93
N ASP A 310 -7.41 -0.40 11.17
CA ASP A 310 -8.07 -0.88 12.39
C ASP A 310 -8.07 -2.41 12.47
N LEU A 311 -8.28 -3.11 11.34
CA LEU A 311 -8.18 -4.58 11.30
C LEU A 311 -6.76 -5.04 11.66
N LEU A 312 -5.74 -4.42 11.08
CA LEU A 312 -4.34 -4.76 11.39
C LEU A 312 -4.02 -4.52 12.87
N ALA A 313 -4.46 -3.39 13.44
CA ALA A 313 -4.28 -3.11 14.86
C ALA A 313 -5.00 -4.14 15.74
N PHE A 314 -6.26 -4.48 15.41
CA PHE A 314 -7.03 -5.50 16.12
C PHE A 314 -6.35 -6.87 16.08
N LEU A 315 -5.87 -7.32 14.91
CA LEU A 315 -5.18 -8.60 14.76
C LEU A 315 -3.85 -8.64 15.51
N HIS A 316 -3.16 -7.51 15.62
CA HIS A 316 -1.92 -7.41 16.39
C HIS A 316 -2.15 -7.46 17.90
N ASP A 317 -3.16 -6.73 18.39
CA ASP A 317 -3.51 -6.65 19.82
C ASP A 317 -4.17 -7.94 20.36
N ASN A 318 -4.73 -8.78 19.49
CA ASN A 318 -5.41 -10.02 19.88
C ASN A 318 -4.64 -11.26 19.38
N PRO A 319 -3.49 -11.59 20.01
CA PRO A 319 -2.65 -12.70 19.62
C PRO A 319 -3.26 -14.07 19.92
N SER A 320 -4.39 -14.18 20.62
CA SER A 320 -5.14 -15.43 20.79
C SER A 320 -5.55 -16.04 19.44
N ASN A 321 -5.66 -15.19 18.42
CA ASN A 321 -5.81 -15.53 17.00
C ASN A 321 -4.50 -16.01 16.34
N LYS A 322 -3.47 -16.37 17.12
CA LYS A 322 -2.22 -16.96 16.61
C LYS A 322 -2.43 -18.43 16.33
N THR A 323 -2.43 -18.78 15.05
CA THR A 323 -2.16 -20.16 14.62
C THR A 323 -0.82 -20.64 15.17
N ALA A 324 -0.79 -21.87 15.69
CA ALA A 324 0.38 -22.52 16.30
C ALA A 324 1.58 -22.79 15.36
N ASN A 325 1.57 -22.28 14.12
CA ASN A 325 2.56 -22.59 13.10
C ASN A 325 3.26 -21.31 12.60
N ALA A 326 4.20 -20.78 13.40
CA ALA A 326 5.41 -20.11 12.90
C ALA A 326 6.24 -19.63 14.10
N GLU A 327 7.39 -20.26 14.32
CA GLU A 327 8.45 -19.63 15.10
C GLU A 327 8.91 -18.38 14.34
N PHE A 328 8.70 -17.22 14.95
CA PHE A 328 9.12 -15.94 14.39
C PHE A 328 10.65 -15.81 14.50
N ASP A 329 11.34 -15.94 13.37
CA ASP A 329 12.74 -15.57 13.25
C ASP A 329 12.84 -14.15 12.67
N ALA A 330 13.07 -13.16 13.54
CA ALA A 330 13.29 -11.76 13.16
C ALA A 330 14.50 -11.55 12.23
N SER A 331 15.34 -12.58 12.03
CA SER A 331 16.50 -12.55 11.15
C SER A 331 16.18 -12.99 9.71
N GLN A 332 14.99 -13.56 9.45
CA GLN A 332 14.58 -13.88 8.08
C GLN A 332 13.85 -12.67 7.45
N PRO A 333 14.37 -12.12 6.34
CA PRO A 333 13.69 -11.03 5.66
C PRO A 333 12.32 -11.52 5.15
N ALA A 334 11.25 -10.82 5.53
CA ALA A 334 10.02 -10.89 4.75
C ALA A 334 10.38 -10.39 3.34
N GLN A 335 10.45 -11.33 2.40
CA GLN A 335 10.60 -11.02 0.99
C GLN A 335 9.37 -10.21 0.60
N ILE A 336 9.57 -9.12 -0.16
CA ILE A 336 8.46 -8.53 -0.91
C ILE A 336 8.04 -9.63 -1.88
N THR A 337 7.03 -10.40 -1.48
CA THR A 337 6.39 -11.35 -2.36
C THR A 337 5.75 -10.49 -3.43
N ASN A 338 6.22 -10.70 -4.66
CA ASN A 338 5.56 -10.21 -5.85
C ASN A 338 4.08 -10.64 -5.69
N PRO A 339 3.10 -9.73 -5.53
CA PRO A 339 1.71 -10.14 -5.55
C PRO A 339 1.48 -10.72 -6.92
N ARG A 340 1.54 -12.06 -7.02
CA ARG A 340 1.50 -12.76 -8.29
C ARG A 340 0.21 -12.37 -9.00
N GLN A 341 0.40 -11.79 -10.20
CA GLN A 341 -0.39 -11.95 -11.41
C GLN A 341 -1.72 -11.20 -11.57
N ARG A 342 -2.39 -10.66 -10.54
CA ARG A 342 -3.73 -10.05 -10.76
C ARG A 342 -3.79 -8.54 -10.81
N GLU A 343 -2.86 -7.85 -10.16
CA GLU A 343 -2.64 -6.43 -10.45
C GLU A 343 -2.31 -6.25 -11.94
N ASP A 344 -1.47 -7.12 -12.51
CA ASP A 344 -1.21 -7.18 -13.96
C ASP A 344 -2.47 -7.41 -14.81
N ILE A 345 -3.52 -8.07 -14.30
CA ILE A 345 -4.80 -8.25 -15.04
C ILE A 345 -5.56 -6.92 -15.10
N PHE A 346 -5.64 -6.16 -14.00
CA PHE A 346 -6.24 -4.83 -14.02
C PHE A 346 -5.51 -3.91 -15.00
N PHE A 347 -4.19 -3.96 -14.97
CA PHE A 347 -3.34 -3.10 -15.78
C PHE A 347 -3.32 -3.49 -17.27
N GLN A 348 -3.35 -4.78 -17.58
CA GLN A 348 -3.53 -5.25 -18.97
C GLN A 348 -4.93 -4.93 -19.51
N HIS A 349 -5.99 -5.02 -18.70
CA HIS A 349 -7.34 -4.65 -19.15
C HIS A 349 -7.54 -3.13 -19.21
N GLY A 350 -6.89 -2.36 -18.33
CA GLY A 350 -6.82 -0.89 -18.35
C GLY A 350 -6.06 -0.36 -19.55
N GLU A 351 -4.90 -0.94 -19.87
CA GLU A 351 -4.21 -0.68 -21.14
C GLU A 351 -5.07 -1.07 -22.34
N ASN A 352 -5.82 -2.17 -22.28
CA ASN A 352 -6.73 -2.56 -23.36
C ASN A 352 -7.98 -1.66 -23.45
N LEU A 353 -8.42 -1.03 -22.36
CA LEU A 353 -9.50 -0.05 -22.30
C LEU A 353 -9.04 1.31 -22.84
N GLY A 354 -7.85 1.77 -22.43
CA GLY A 354 -7.17 2.95 -22.98
C GLY A 354 -6.90 2.76 -24.48
N LYS A 355 -6.30 1.63 -24.87
CA LYS A 355 -6.14 1.23 -26.27
C LYS A 355 -7.49 1.05 -26.97
N SER A 356 -8.57 0.62 -26.32
CA SER A 356 -9.90 0.51 -26.97
C SER A 356 -10.60 1.86 -27.15
N LEU A 357 -10.31 2.85 -26.29
CA LEU A 357 -10.74 4.24 -26.44
C LEU A 357 -9.91 4.95 -27.52
N GLU A 358 -8.58 4.79 -27.51
CA GLU A 358 -7.67 5.25 -28.57
C GLU A 358 -8.01 4.58 -29.91
N ASN A 359 -8.31 3.27 -29.94
CA ASN A 359 -8.74 2.55 -31.14
C ASN A 359 -10.12 3.01 -31.67
N HIS A 360 -10.93 3.71 -30.88
CA HIS A 360 -12.16 4.36 -31.37
C HIS A 360 -11.90 5.74 -31.97
N ILE A 361 -10.77 6.38 -31.65
CA ILE A 361 -10.32 7.66 -32.21
C ILE A 361 -9.34 7.45 -33.39
N GLU A 362 -8.57 6.36 -33.40
CA GLU A 362 -7.61 5.97 -34.43
C GLU A 362 -8.14 4.97 -35.46
N ARG A 363 -9.47 4.77 -35.52
CA ARG A 363 -10.13 4.16 -36.71
C ARG A 363 -10.13 5.08 -37.94
N ILE A 364 -9.27 6.10 -37.93
CA ILE A 364 -8.73 6.85 -39.06
C ILE A 364 -7.20 6.90 -38.92
N ASP A 365 -6.50 5.76 -38.89
CA ASP A 365 -5.57 5.37 -39.95
C ASP A 365 -4.95 4.01 -39.63
N LYS A 366 -4.48 3.35 -40.67
CA LYS A 366 -4.27 1.91 -40.76
C LYS A 366 -3.17 1.32 -39.87
N ILE A 367 -3.46 0.11 -39.38
CA ILE A 367 -2.64 -1.12 -39.50
C ILE A 367 -1.12 -0.90 -39.51
N SER A 368 -0.48 -1.14 -38.37
CA SER A 368 0.88 -1.70 -38.35
C SER A 368 1.15 -2.58 -37.13
N THR A 369 1.07 -3.91 -37.37
CA THR A 369 2.04 -4.95 -36.93
C THR A 369 2.22 -5.18 -35.41
N ILE A 370 1.54 -6.18 -34.82
CA ILE A 370 1.98 -7.58 -34.65
C ILE A 370 3.37 -7.70 -34.00
N VAL A 371 3.42 -7.77 -32.66
CA VAL A 371 4.07 -8.82 -31.82
C VAL A 371 3.56 -8.63 -30.38
N GLY A 372 2.76 -9.55 -29.83
CA GLY A 372 2.29 -9.46 -28.44
C GLY A 372 1.24 -10.47 -27.97
N SER A 373 0.94 -11.52 -28.74
CA SER A 373 -0.26 -12.36 -28.52
C SER A 373 -0.03 -13.69 -27.80
N SER A 374 1.17 -13.98 -27.27
CA SER A 374 1.48 -15.33 -26.77
C SER A 374 1.16 -15.58 -25.28
N VAL A 375 0.96 -14.53 -24.47
CA VAL A 375 0.61 -14.70 -23.02
C VAL A 375 -0.91 -14.67 -22.80
N LEU A 376 -1.64 -13.89 -23.60
CA LEU A 376 -3.10 -13.76 -23.54
C LEU A 376 -3.86 -15.04 -23.92
N HIS A 377 -3.24 -15.95 -24.68
CA HIS A 377 -3.90 -17.19 -25.09
C HIS A 377 -3.96 -18.22 -23.95
N ILE A 378 -2.96 -18.24 -23.07
CA ILE A 378 -2.86 -19.25 -22.00
C ILE A 378 -3.87 -18.94 -20.88
N ASP A 379 -3.97 -17.70 -20.43
CA ASP A 379 -4.94 -17.33 -19.37
C ASP A 379 -6.39 -17.34 -19.85
N ARG A 380 -6.63 -16.97 -21.11
CA ARG A 380 -7.97 -17.02 -21.72
C ARG A 380 -8.41 -18.46 -21.97
N VAL A 381 -7.49 -19.37 -22.24
CA VAL A 381 -7.74 -20.81 -22.35
C VAL A 381 -7.97 -21.40 -20.96
N SER A 382 -7.15 -21.09 -19.95
CA SER A 382 -7.33 -21.56 -18.56
C SER A 382 -8.66 -21.09 -17.95
N ARG A 383 -9.07 -19.83 -18.15
CA ARG A 383 -10.36 -19.32 -17.66
C ARG A 383 -11.56 -19.88 -18.42
N ASN A 384 -11.45 -20.08 -19.74
CA ASN A 384 -12.52 -20.76 -20.49
C ASN A 384 -12.62 -22.25 -20.15
N ILE A 385 -11.52 -22.90 -19.80
CA ILE A 385 -11.51 -24.28 -19.30
C ILE A 385 -12.19 -24.33 -17.92
N ASN A 386 -11.84 -23.45 -16.98
CA ASN A 386 -12.52 -23.38 -15.68
C ASN A 386 -14.02 -23.05 -15.81
N ARG A 387 -14.42 -22.12 -16.69
CA ARG A 387 -15.82 -21.79 -16.93
C ARG A 387 -16.61 -22.92 -17.62
N LYS A 388 -15.96 -23.72 -18.45
CA LYS A 388 -16.58 -24.92 -19.06
C LYS A 388 -16.64 -26.09 -18.08
N LEU A 389 -15.67 -26.21 -17.17
CA LEU A 389 -15.65 -27.23 -16.12
C LEU A 389 -16.73 -26.98 -15.06
N THR A 390 -17.04 -25.73 -14.70
CA THR A 390 -18.15 -25.42 -13.77
C THR A 390 -19.55 -25.74 -14.31
N HIS A 391 -19.68 -26.02 -15.62
CA HIS A 391 -20.93 -26.44 -16.26
C HIS A 391 -20.98 -27.95 -16.55
N PHE A 392 -19.96 -28.72 -16.16
CA PHE A 392 -19.95 -30.17 -16.31
C PHE A 392 -20.70 -30.84 -15.14
N PRO A 393 -21.72 -31.69 -15.41
CA PRO A 393 -22.40 -32.42 -14.34
C PRO A 393 -21.41 -33.41 -13.69
N GLY A 394 -21.10 -33.17 -12.41
CA GLY A 394 -20.14 -33.94 -11.63
C GLY A 394 -18.81 -33.24 -11.31
N PHE A 395 -18.55 -32.05 -11.86
CA PHE A 395 -17.42 -31.22 -11.45
C PHE A 395 -17.86 -30.29 -10.32
N GLN A 396 -17.44 -30.57 -9.10
CA GLN A 396 -17.51 -29.60 -8.01
C GLN A 396 -16.26 -28.71 -8.13
N PRO A 397 -16.38 -27.39 -8.37
CA PRO A 397 -15.25 -26.50 -8.16
C PRO A 397 -14.76 -26.71 -6.73
N ASP A 398 -13.46 -26.65 -6.50
CA ASP A 398 -12.92 -26.74 -5.15
C ASP A 398 -13.59 -25.65 -4.29
N THR A 399 -14.49 -26.08 -3.41
CA THR A 399 -15.29 -25.20 -2.55
C THR A 399 -14.52 -24.78 -1.31
N SER A 400 -13.22 -25.05 -1.25
CA SER A 400 -12.32 -24.73 -0.14
C SER A 400 -12.29 -23.23 0.24
N GLY A 401 -12.84 -22.33 -0.59
CA GLY A 401 -13.03 -20.92 -0.29
C GLY A 401 -14.49 -20.41 -0.27
N SER A 402 -15.50 -21.27 -0.43
CA SER A 402 -16.90 -20.82 -0.47
C SER A 402 -17.36 -20.33 0.90
N LEU A 403 -17.35 -19.01 1.11
CA LEU A 403 -17.92 -18.34 2.28
C LEU A 403 -19.46 -18.42 2.34
N THR A 404 -20.09 -19.04 1.33
CA THR A 404 -21.54 -19.17 1.25
C THR A 404 -22.05 -20.09 2.36
N GLY A 405 -22.88 -19.56 3.25
CA GLY A 405 -23.50 -20.32 4.35
C GLY A 405 -22.65 -20.42 5.61
N GLN A 406 -21.45 -19.82 5.63
CA GLN A 406 -20.65 -19.67 6.84
C GLN A 406 -21.16 -18.50 7.68
N SER A 407 -20.99 -18.62 9.00
CA SER A 407 -21.20 -17.52 9.92
C SER A 407 -20.08 -16.48 9.79
N THR A 408 -20.33 -15.25 10.22
CA THR A 408 -19.37 -14.16 10.30
C THR A 408 -18.15 -14.53 11.13
N THR A 409 -18.34 -15.30 12.21
CA THR A 409 -17.23 -15.80 13.04
C THR A 409 -16.41 -16.85 12.31
N GLU A 410 -17.05 -17.79 11.61
CA GLU A 410 -16.35 -18.82 10.80
C GLU A 410 -15.54 -18.18 9.67
N ILE A 411 -16.09 -17.17 9.00
CA ILE A 411 -15.39 -16.41 7.95
C ILE A 411 -14.16 -15.70 8.53
N MET A 412 -14.29 -15.12 9.73
CA MET A 412 -13.19 -14.43 10.39
C MET A 412 -12.09 -15.39 10.84
N ASP A 413 -12.45 -16.51 11.47
CA ASP A 413 -11.48 -17.53 11.89
C ASP A 413 -10.75 -18.10 10.69
N ALA A 414 -11.47 -18.39 9.60
CA ALA A 414 -10.86 -18.79 8.35
C ALA A 414 -9.91 -17.71 7.82
N PHE A 415 -10.31 -16.42 7.85
CA PHE A 415 -9.47 -15.30 7.42
C PHE A 415 -8.18 -15.21 8.22
N VAL A 416 -8.26 -15.25 9.55
CA VAL A 416 -7.12 -15.25 10.46
C VAL A 416 -6.18 -16.43 10.20
N ASN A 417 -6.75 -17.63 10.03
CA ASN A 417 -5.98 -18.86 9.83
C ASN A 417 -5.28 -18.94 8.47
N HIS A 418 -5.77 -18.19 7.48
CA HIS A 418 -5.27 -18.18 6.10
C HIS A 418 -4.63 -16.85 5.68
N LEU A 419 -4.25 -15.96 6.63
CA LEU A 419 -3.58 -14.67 6.33
C LEU A 419 -2.33 -14.81 5.47
N THR A 420 -1.60 -15.93 5.60
CA THR A 420 -0.39 -16.21 4.81
C THR A 420 -0.65 -17.00 3.53
N ASP A 421 -1.86 -17.57 3.37
CA ASP A 421 -2.23 -18.43 2.26
C ASP A 421 -2.73 -17.61 1.05
N THR A 422 -1.79 -17.31 0.15
CA THR A 422 -2.08 -16.54 -1.07
C THR A 422 -3.13 -17.17 -1.98
N ASN A 423 -3.27 -18.50 -1.99
CA ASN A 423 -4.27 -19.18 -2.82
C ASN A 423 -5.67 -18.99 -2.25
N TRP A 424 -5.80 -19.15 -0.93
CA TRP A 424 -7.06 -18.93 -0.23
C TRP A 424 -7.52 -17.47 -0.31
N LEU A 425 -6.60 -16.52 -0.12
CA LEU A 425 -6.89 -15.09 -0.28
C LEU A 425 -7.36 -14.73 -1.70
N SER A 426 -6.72 -15.31 -2.72
CA SER A 426 -7.13 -15.15 -4.12
C SER A 426 -8.51 -15.76 -4.37
N ALA A 427 -8.79 -16.94 -3.82
CA ALA A 427 -10.09 -17.60 -3.93
C ALA A 427 -11.22 -16.77 -3.31
N ILE A 428 -10.96 -16.06 -2.21
CA ILE A 428 -11.95 -15.14 -1.61
C ILE A 428 -12.25 -13.95 -2.49
N GLN A 429 -11.21 -13.34 -3.09
CA GLN A 429 -11.41 -12.24 -4.03
C GLN A 429 -12.26 -12.70 -5.23
N ASP A 430 -12.01 -13.91 -5.73
CA ASP A 430 -12.83 -14.53 -6.77
C ASP A 430 -14.27 -14.75 -6.33
N ASN A 431 -14.48 -15.31 -5.14
CA ASN A 431 -15.81 -15.58 -4.61
C ASN A 431 -16.61 -14.29 -4.37
N PHE A 432 -15.96 -13.25 -3.87
CA PHE A 432 -16.56 -11.92 -3.75
C PHE A 432 -17.00 -11.38 -5.12
N THR A 433 -16.11 -11.47 -6.12
CA THR A 433 -16.39 -11.02 -7.48
C THR A 433 -17.55 -11.79 -8.13
N GLN A 434 -17.57 -13.11 -7.96
CA GLN A 434 -18.64 -13.97 -8.45
C GLN A 434 -19.98 -13.68 -7.75
N ALA A 435 -19.97 -13.46 -6.43
CA ALA A 435 -21.15 -13.07 -5.69
C ALA A 435 -21.71 -11.73 -6.18
N PHE A 436 -20.84 -10.75 -6.44
CA PHE A 436 -21.21 -9.47 -7.02
C PHE A 436 -21.84 -9.63 -8.42
N ILE A 437 -21.19 -10.36 -9.34
CA ILE A 437 -21.71 -10.60 -10.70
C ILE A 437 -23.05 -11.35 -10.68
N LYS A 438 -23.23 -12.29 -9.74
CA LYS A 438 -24.51 -13.01 -9.57
C LYS A 438 -25.65 -12.07 -9.21
N GLN A 439 -25.38 -11.04 -8.40
CA GLN A 439 -26.36 -10.01 -8.03
C GLN A 439 -26.52 -8.95 -9.13
N HIS A 440 -25.46 -8.67 -9.88
CA HIS A 440 -25.40 -7.67 -10.94
C HIS A 440 -24.97 -8.28 -12.28
N PRO A 441 -25.85 -9.08 -12.92
CA PRO A 441 -25.54 -9.80 -14.15
C PRO A 441 -25.28 -8.88 -15.36
N GLU A 442 -25.60 -7.58 -15.25
CA GLU A 442 -25.27 -6.56 -16.23
C GLU A 442 -23.77 -6.31 -16.41
N TYR A 443 -22.95 -6.64 -15.40
CA TYR A 443 -21.49 -6.49 -15.51
C TYR A 443 -20.83 -7.74 -16.10
N ALA A 444 -19.91 -7.52 -17.02
CA ALA A 444 -19.08 -8.59 -17.56
C ALA A 444 -17.99 -8.97 -16.54
N GLY A 445 -18.07 -10.19 -16.02
CA GLY A 445 -17.21 -10.65 -14.93
C GLY A 445 -15.71 -10.59 -15.21
N ASP A 446 -15.30 -10.80 -16.46
CA ASP A 446 -13.89 -10.68 -16.88
C ASP A 446 -13.31 -9.26 -16.71
N TYR A 447 -14.16 -8.26 -16.49
CA TYR A 447 -13.79 -6.86 -16.27
C TYR A 447 -14.11 -6.37 -14.85
N CYS A 448 -14.47 -7.28 -13.94
CA CYS A 448 -14.72 -6.96 -12.54
C CYS A 448 -13.52 -7.39 -11.69
N LEU A 449 -13.06 -6.51 -10.82
CA LEU A 449 -12.00 -6.80 -9.85
C LEU A 449 -12.31 -6.08 -8.53
N PRO A 450 -12.08 -6.72 -7.38
CA PRO A 450 -12.13 -6.02 -6.11
C PRO A 450 -10.91 -5.09 -6.00
N CYS A 451 -11.16 -3.83 -5.68
CA CYS A 451 -10.12 -2.84 -5.40
C CYS A 451 -10.26 -2.39 -3.95
N SER A 452 -9.14 -2.34 -3.22
CA SER A 452 -9.13 -1.79 -1.86
C SER A 452 -9.08 -0.26 -1.88
N GLY A 453 -9.86 0.36 -1.00
CA GLY A 453 -9.89 1.80 -0.79
C GLY A 453 -11.22 2.44 -1.17
N SER A 454 -11.19 3.73 -1.50
CA SER A 454 -12.41 4.48 -1.83
C SER A 454 -12.76 4.33 -3.32
N ALA A 455 -13.99 4.70 -3.70
CA ALA A 455 -14.36 4.83 -5.11
C ALA A 455 -13.39 5.77 -5.88
N ARG A 456 -12.80 6.75 -5.19
CA ARG A 456 -11.76 7.62 -5.76
C ARG A 456 -10.49 6.84 -6.09
N THR A 457 -10.09 5.86 -5.28
CA THR A 457 -8.97 4.96 -5.60
C THR A 457 -9.21 4.26 -6.93
N ALA A 458 -10.38 3.63 -7.08
CA ALA A 458 -10.73 2.92 -8.31
C ALA A 458 -10.73 3.86 -9.54
N LEU A 459 -11.37 5.03 -9.43
CA LEU A 459 -11.40 6.02 -10.51
C LEU A 459 -10.01 6.57 -10.85
N SER A 460 -9.14 6.76 -9.86
CA SER A 460 -7.77 7.24 -10.03
C SER A 460 -6.89 6.23 -10.76
N LEU A 461 -7.00 4.94 -10.40
CA LEU A 461 -6.33 3.86 -11.12
C LEU A 461 -6.84 3.80 -12.58
N ILE A 462 -8.15 3.86 -12.78
CA ILE A 462 -8.74 3.88 -14.14
C ILE A 462 -8.25 5.10 -14.92
N GLY A 463 -8.24 6.29 -14.34
CA GLY A 463 -7.79 7.51 -15.00
C GLY A 463 -6.31 7.45 -15.38
N PHE A 464 -5.45 7.04 -14.44
CA PHE A 464 -4.02 6.90 -14.67
C PHE A 464 -3.70 5.89 -15.78
N HIS A 465 -4.36 4.74 -15.78
CA HIS A 465 -4.11 3.70 -16.80
C HIS A 465 -4.88 3.92 -18.11
N GLY A 466 -5.98 4.67 -18.07
CA GLY A 466 -6.80 5.00 -19.23
C GLY A 466 -6.27 6.19 -20.03
N GLY A 467 -5.15 6.80 -19.62
CA GLY A 467 -4.61 8.00 -20.27
C GLY A 467 -5.54 9.22 -20.14
N ILE A 468 -6.38 9.24 -19.10
CA ILE A 468 -7.28 10.36 -18.85
C ILE A 468 -6.48 11.44 -18.13
N ASP A 469 -5.92 12.37 -18.90
CA ASP A 469 -5.24 13.55 -18.37
C ASP A 469 -6.23 14.44 -17.59
N GLN A 470 -5.76 15.01 -16.47
CA GLN A 470 -6.52 15.96 -15.64
C GLN A 470 -6.57 17.37 -16.26
#